data_AF-A0A2V7HZ01-F1
#
_entry.id   AF-A0A2V7HZ01-F1
#
_cell.length_a   1.000
_cell.length_b   1.000
_cell.length_c   1.000
_cell.angle_alpha   90.00
_cell.angle_beta   90.00
_cell.angle_gamma   90.00
#
_symmetry.space_group_name_H-M   'P 1'
#
loop_
_entity.id
_entity.type
_entity.pdbx_description
1 polymer ?
#
loop_
_entity_poly.entity_id
_entity_poly.type
_entity_poly.pdbx_seq_one_letter_code
_entity_poly.pdbx_strand_id
1 'polypeptide(L)'
;RVAATTPETFPRIARMGLPIFVGLRGMDIPELAACLETYREAWRDAGHAGDGDACLRIPIYAAPTEQAAREEPHETITYYFRRQADLTLAPVGRAGTGPAERRQSQAERLANLSYDEILSTKVAFGTGPGLVDRLGELRDELRVNGVAAELNPGGLL
;
A
#
# COMPACT_ATOMS: atom_id res chain seq x y z
N ARG A 1 -6.28 14.19 -3.68
CA ARG A 1 -6.45 12.80 -3.19
C ARG A 1 -6.28 12.79 -1.68
N VAL A 2 -7.03 11.96 -0.95
CA VAL A 2 -6.96 11.79 0.52
C VAL A 2 -6.46 10.38 0.84
N ALA A 3 -5.68 10.20 1.90
CA ALA A 3 -5.24 8.85 2.29
C ALA A 3 -6.41 8.05 2.90
N ALA A 4 -6.64 6.85 2.38
CA ALA A 4 -7.52 5.85 2.97
C ALA A 4 -6.67 4.68 3.48
N THR A 5 -6.73 4.41 4.78
CA THR A 5 -5.81 3.47 5.45
C THR A 5 -6.50 2.43 6.32
N THR A 6 -7.82 2.53 6.53
CA THR A 6 -8.61 1.52 7.24
C THR A 6 -9.90 1.23 6.50
N PRO A 7 -10.49 0.02 6.59
CA PRO A 7 -11.70 -0.35 5.84
C PRO A 7 -12.85 0.64 6.03
N GLU A 8 -12.99 1.21 7.22
CA GLU A 8 -14.06 2.16 7.55
C GLU A 8 -13.90 3.52 6.85
N THR A 9 -12.67 3.90 6.45
CA THR A 9 -12.40 5.18 5.78
C THR A 9 -12.81 5.18 4.30
N PHE A 10 -12.74 4.04 3.63
CA PHE A 10 -13.05 3.90 2.20
C PHE A 10 -14.48 4.37 1.86
N PRO A 11 -15.56 3.79 2.42
CA PRO A 11 -16.91 4.21 2.08
C PRO A 11 -17.23 5.64 2.55
N ARG A 12 -16.59 6.10 3.63
CA ARG A 12 -16.76 7.48 4.12
C ARG A 12 -16.21 8.50 3.13
N ILE A 13 -14.99 8.28 2.63
CA ILE A 13 -14.35 9.18 1.66
C ILE A 13 -15.05 9.09 0.30
N ALA A 14 -15.51 7.89 -0.09
CA ALA A 14 -16.28 7.67 -1.31
C ALA A 14 -17.56 8.51 -1.37
N ARG A 15 -18.35 8.51 -0.28
CA ARG A 15 -19.58 9.31 -0.19
C ARG A 15 -19.32 10.81 -0.32
N MET A 16 -18.12 11.27 0.04
CA MET A 16 -17.70 12.66 -0.12
C MET A 16 -17.23 12.99 -1.55
N GLY A 17 -17.18 12.03 -2.46
CA GLY A 17 -16.74 12.24 -3.85
C GLY A 17 -15.24 12.53 -3.97
N LEU A 18 -14.43 12.09 -2.99
CA LEU A 18 -13.01 12.41 -2.95
C LEU A 18 -12.14 11.25 -3.47
N PRO A 19 -11.13 11.53 -4.31
CA PRO A 19 -10.21 10.51 -4.81
C PRO A 19 -9.20 10.13 -3.73
N ILE A 20 -8.68 8.90 -3.76
CA ILE A 20 -7.90 8.31 -2.66
C ILE A 20 -6.47 7.91 -3.02
N PHE A 21 -5.58 7.99 -2.03
CA PHE A 21 -4.32 7.28 -2.00
C PHE A 21 -4.46 6.04 -1.12
N VAL A 22 -3.98 4.91 -1.61
CA VAL A 22 -3.95 3.63 -0.91
C VAL A 22 -2.55 3.04 -0.92
N GLY A 23 -2.27 2.04 -0.08
CA GLY A 23 -0.98 1.38 -0.07
C GLY A 23 -1.01 0.04 0.65
N LEU A 24 -0.02 -0.80 0.34
CA LEU A 24 0.05 -2.19 0.81
C LEU A 24 0.75 -2.35 2.17
N ARG A 25 0.98 -1.26 2.90
CA ARG A 25 1.66 -1.30 4.21
C ARG A 25 0.76 -1.88 5.30
N GLY A 26 -0.47 -1.37 5.41
CA GLY A 26 -1.41 -1.79 6.45
C GLY A 26 -2.32 -2.94 6.03
N MET A 27 -2.39 -3.25 4.73
CA MET A 27 -3.26 -4.26 4.15
C MET A 27 -2.47 -5.12 3.17
N ASP A 28 -2.88 -6.36 2.97
CA ASP A 28 -2.46 -7.16 1.81
C ASP A 28 -3.30 -6.84 0.57
N ILE A 29 -2.93 -7.43 -0.56
CA ILE A 29 -3.56 -7.16 -1.86
C ILE A 29 -5.05 -7.56 -1.85
N PRO A 30 -5.46 -8.76 -1.37
CA PRO A 30 -6.87 -9.12 -1.27
C PRO A 30 -7.68 -8.19 -0.36
N GLU A 31 -7.14 -7.82 0.81
CA GLU A 31 -7.80 -6.89 1.73
C GLU A 31 -8.00 -5.51 1.10
N LEU A 32 -6.98 -5.00 0.40
CA LEU A 32 -7.07 -3.73 -0.31
C LEU A 32 -8.07 -3.79 -1.47
N ALA A 33 -8.11 -4.90 -2.22
CA ALA A 33 -9.08 -5.10 -3.29
C ALA A 33 -10.53 -4.99 -2.77
N ALA A 34 -10.84 -5.69 -1.68
CA ALA A 34 -12.17 -5.63 -1.04
C ALA A 34 -12.52 -4.21 -0.53
N CYS A 35 -11.54 -3.49 0.04
CA CYS A 35 -11.74 -2.10 0.46
C CYS A 35 -12.01 -1.17 -0.74
N LEU A 36 -11.34 -1.39 -1.87
CA LEU A 36 -11.55 -0.62 -3.10
C LEU A 36 -12.92 -0.93 -3.73
N GLU A 37 -13.40 -2.17 -3.66
CA GLU A 37 -14.77 -2.51 -4.06
C GLU A 37 -15.80 -1.74 -3.23
N THR A 38 -15.64 -1.76 -1.91
CA THR A 38 -16.50 -1.01 -0.98
C THR A 38 -16.48 0.51 -1.26
N TYR A 39 -15.31 1.06 -1.61
CA TYR A 39 -15.18 2.47 -2.02
C TYR A 39 -15.99 2.75 -3.29
N ARG A 40 -15.88 1.91 -4.31
CA ARG A 40 -16.58 2.10 -5.59
C ARG A 40 -18.10 1.96 -5.45
N GLU A 41 -18.55 0.99 -4.66
CA GLU A 41 -19.97 0.84 -4.33
C GLU A 41 -20.52 2.10 -3.65
N ALA A 42 -19.87 2.54 -2.56
CA ALA A 42 -20.28 3.74 -1.85
C ALA A 42 -20.17 5.03 -2.68
N TRP A 43 -19.26 5.07 -3.66
CA TRP A 43 -19.13 6.17 -4.63
C TRP A 43 -20.37 6.26 -5.52
N ARG A 44 -20.78 5.12 -6.10
CA ARG A 44 -21.96 5.04 -6.99
C ARG A 44 -23.25 5.28 -6.22
N ASP A 45 -23.39 4.71 -5.03
CA ASP A 45 -24.57 4.89 -4.17
C ASP A 45 -24.80 6.35 -3.78
N ALA A 46 -23.71 7.13 -3.66
CA ALA A 46 -23.77 8.57 -3.41
C ALA A 46 -24.08 9.40 -4.68
N GLY A 47 -24.24 8.77 -5.83
CA GLY A 47 -24.58 9.43 -7.10
C GLY A 47 -23.41 10.10 -7.81
N HIS A 48 -22.17 9.79 -7.43
CA HIS A 48 -20.99 10.35 -8.09
C HIS A 48 -20.74 9.66 -9.43
N ALA A 49 -20.24 10.41 -10.41
CA ALA A 49 -19.95 9.87 -11.75
C ALA A 49 -18.73 8.93 -11.74
N GLY A 50 -18.79 7.87 -12.55
CA GLY A 50 -17.70 6.88 -12.66
C GLY A 50 -17.52 6.04 -11.39
N ASP A 51 -16.29 5.55 -11.18
CA ASP A 51 -15.93 4.63 -10.10
C ASP A 51 -14.98 5.25 -9.06
N GLY A 52 -14.85 6.57 -9.06
CA GLY A 52 -13.83 7.26 -8.28
C GLY A 52 -12.40 6.97 -8.76
N ASP A 53 -11.44 7.68 -8.16
CA ASP A 53 -10.03 7.62 -8.55
C ASP A 53 -9.20 7.15 -7.35
N ALA A 54 -8.57 5.99 -7.51
CA ALA A 54 -7.68 5.39 -6.54
C ALA A 54 -6.25 5.28 -7.09
N CYS A 55 -5.29 5.82 -6.36
CA CYS A 55 -3.87 5.77 -6.70
C CYS A 55 -3.10 4.91 -5.68
N LEU A 56 -2.41 3.87 -6.17
CA LEU A 56 -1.59 2.98 -5.35
C LEU A 56 -0.24 3.64 -5.08
N ARG A 57 0.09 3.84 -3.82
CA ARG A 57 1.42 4.26 -3.39
C ARG A 57 2.24 3.06 -2.97
N ILE A 58 3.36 2.81 -3.67
CA ILE A 58 4.17 1.60 -3.51
C ILE A 58 5.67 1.91 -3.69
N PRO A 59 6.56 1.28 -2.91
CA PRO A 59 7.99 1.27 -3.19
C PRO A 59 8.32 0.66 -4.55
N ILE A 60 9.14 1.37 -5.33
CA ILE A 60 9.61 0.90 -6.63
C ILE A 60 11.12 1.00 -6.72
N TYR A 61 11.75 -0.06 -7.21
CA TYR A 61 13.18 -0.12 -7.48
C TYR A 61 13.41 -0.82 -8.82
N ALA A 62 14.17 -0.19 -9.71
CA ALA A 62 14.48 -0.70 -11.03
C ALA A 62 15.98 -0.94 -11.15
N ALA A 63 16.37 -2.14 -11.57
CA ALA A 63 17.78 -2.47 -11.80
C ALA A 63 17.98 -3.19 -13.15
N PRO A 64 19.21 -3.23 -13.70
CA PRO A 64 19.48 -3.92 -14.96
C PRO A 64 19.32 -5.45 -14.90
N THR A 65 19.37 -6.05 -13.71
CA THR A 65 19.23 -7.50 -13.51
C THR A 65 18.32 -7.80 -12.32
N GLU A 66 17.69 -8.98 -12.33
CA GLU A 66 16.85 -9.43 -11.19
C GLU A 66 17.65 -9.56 -9.90
N GLN A 67 18.92 -9.99 -9.99
CA GLN A 67 19.80 -10.07 -8.84
C GLN A 67 20.05 -8.69 -8.24
N ALA A 68 20.38 -7.69 -9.06
CA ALA A 68 20.59 -6.32 -8.59
C ALA A 68 19.31 -5.73 -7.97
N ALA A 69 18.16 -5.95 -8.61
CA ALA A 69 16.87 -5.48 -8.10
C ALA A 69 16.47 -6.10 -6.74
N ARG A 70 17.04 -7.28 -6.43
CA ARG A 70 16.86 -7.98 -5.16
C ARG A 70 17.93 -7.65 -4.12
N GLU A 71 19.18 -7.44 -4.51
CA GLU A 71 20.27 -7.27 -3.54
C GLU A 71 20.46 -5.80 -3.13
N GLU A 72 20.43 -4.89 -4.10
CA GLU A 72 20.72 -3.46 -3.89
C GLU A 72 19.73 -2.78 -2.93
N PRO A 73 18.40 -2.97 -3.02
CA PRO A 73 17.46 -2.31 -2.12
C PRO A 73 17.20 -3.08 -0.81
N HIS A 74 17.84 -4.23 -0.59
CA HIS A 74 17.50 -5.14 0.51
C HIS A 74 17.62 -4.47 1.89
N GLU A 75 18.74 -3.81 2.16
CA GLU A 75 18.97 -3.14 3.45
C GLU A 75 17.96 -2.01 3.67
N THR A 76 17.82 -1.12 2.68
CA THR A 76 16.94 0.06 2.78
C THR A 76 15.48 -0.33 3.00
N ILE A 77 14.99 -1.37 2.31
CA ILE A 77 13.57 -1.73 2.37
C ILE A 77 13.25 -2.52 3.63
N THR A 78 14.20 -3.33 4.10
CA THR A 78 14.06 -4.05 5.38
C THR A 78 14.06 -3.06 6.53
N TYR A 79 14.98 -2.09 6.53
CA TYR A 79 14.99 -1.00 7.49
C TYR A 79 13.68 -0.21 7.45
N TYR A 80 13.20 0.10 6.24
CA TYR A 80 11.96 0.82 6.03
C TYR A 80 10.75 0.14 6.68
N PHE A 81 10.51 -1.16 6.42
CA PHE A 81 9.35 -1.86 6.98
C PHE A 81 9.45 -2.07 8.49
N ARG A 82 10.67 -2.29 9.04
CA ARG A 82 10.88 -2.29 10.50
C ARG A 82 10.50 -0.95 11.13
N ARG A 83 11.00 0.16 10.58
CA ARG A 83 10.65 1.51 11.03
C ARG A 83 9.14 1.79 10.92
N GLN A 84 8.49 1.29 9.88
CA GLN A 84 7.04 1.42 9.71
C GLN A 84 6.25 0.62 10.76
N ALA A 85 6.74 -0.54 11.20
CA ALA A 85 6.16 -1.28 12.33
C ALA A 85 6.21 -0.44 13.61
N ASP A 86 7.37 0.17 13.91
CA ASP A 86 7.55 1.04 15.09
C ASP A 86 6.60 2.25 15.06
N LEU A 87 6.50 2.90 13.88
CA LEU A 87 5.60 4.05 13.69
C LEU A 87 4.13 3.67 13.76
N THR A 88 3.77 2.42 13.48
CA THR A 88 2.39 1.92 13.63
C THR A 88 2.01 1.79 15.11
N LEU A 89 2.98 1.51 15.98
CA LEU A 89 2.79 1.45 17.43
C LEU A 89 2.77 2.83 18.11
N ALA A 90 3.51 3.81 17.56
CA ALA A 90 3.67 5.14 18.18
C ALA A 90 2.36 5.90 18.56
N PRO A 91 1.23 5.76 17.83
CA PRO A 91 -0.04 6.42 18.18
C PRO A 91 -0.99 5.56 19.05
N VAL A 92 -0.62 4.34 19.43
CA VAL A 92 -1.48 3.45 20.24
C VAL A 92 -1.83 4.14 21.56
N GLY A 93 -3.12 4.21 21.88
CA GLY A 93 -3.65 4.91 23.06
C GLY A 93 -4.04 6.38 22.85
N ARG A 94 -3.78 6.98 21.66
CA ARG A 94 -4.28 8.32 21.32
C ARG A 94 -5.73 8.25 20.79
N ALA A 95 -6.50 9.32 20.97
CA ALA A 95 -7.87 9.44 20.44
C ALA A 95 -7.89 9.50 18.90
N GLY A 96 -8.95 8.97 18.26
CA GLY A 96 -9.19 9.09 16.80
C GLY A 96 -8.36 8.14 15.93
N THR A 97 -7.89 7.05 16.54
CA THR A 97 -6.69 6.34 16.09
C THR A 97 -7.04 4.87 15.71
N GLY A 98 -8.30 4.47 15.90
CA GLY A 98 -8.79 3.12 15.64
C GLY A 98 -8.45 2.14 16.78
N PRO A 99 -8.93 0.89 16.71
CA PRO A 99 -8.72 -0.10 17.77
C PRO A 99 -7.23 -0.39 17.99
N ALA A 100 -6.79 -0.36 19.26
CA ALA A 100 -5.41 -0.62 19.64
C ALA A 100 -4.92 -2.01 19.19
N GLU A 101 -5.77 -3.03 19.31
CA GLU A 101 -5.50 -4.41 18.89
C GLU A 101 -5.20 -4.55 17.39
N ARG A 102 -5.93 -3.81 16.55
CA ARG A 102 -5.72 -3.81 15.09
C ARG A 102 -4.39 -3.18 14.70
N ARG A 103 -3.93 -2.20 15.47
CA ARG A 103 -2.62 -1.58 15.26
C ARG A 103 -1.50 -2.47 15.72
N GLN A 104 -1.67 -3.11 16.87
CA GLN A 104 -0.70 -4.05 17.38
C GLN A 104 -0.50 -5.22 16.40
N SER A 105 -1.60 -5.83 15.94
CA SER A 105 -1.53 -6.89 14.93
C SER A 105 -0.92 -6.42 13.60
N GLN A 106 -1.23 -5.20 13.12
CA GLN A 106 -0.56 -4.65 11.93
C GLN A 106 0.93 -4.43 12.14
N ALA A 107 1.33 -3.89 13.29
CA ALA A 107 2.74 -3.69 13.62
C ALA A 107 3.49 -5.03 13.71
N GLU A 108 2.90 -6.03 14.36
CA GLU A 108 3.45 -7.38 14.45
C GLU A 108 3.59 -8.03 13.06
N ARG A 109 2.56 -7.91 12.20
CA ARG A 109 2.64 -8.36 10.80
C ARG A 109 3.80 -7.69 10.08
N LEU A 110 3.93 -6.37 10.19
CA LEU A 110 5.00 -5.60 9.54
C LEU A 110 6.40 -5.94 10.07
N ALA A 111 6.53 -6.13 11.38
CA ALA A 111 7.81 -6.46 12.02
C ALA A 111 8.32 -7.86 11.66
N ASN A 112 7.40 -8.79 11.37
CA ASN A 112 7.72 -10.19 11.09
C ASN A 112 7.79 -10.52 9.59
N LEU A 113 7.64 -9.53 8.70
CA LEU A 113 7.80 -9.76 7.26
C LEU A 113 9.22 -10.23 6.93
N SER A 114 9.30 -11.40 6.30
CA SER A 114 10.52 -11.84 5.63
C SER A 114 10.81 -11.00 4.39
N TYR A 115 12.05 -11.03 3.91
CA TYR A 115 12.42 -10.28 2.71
C TYR A 115 11.65 -10.75 1.47
N ASP A 116 11.41 -12.04 1.33
CA ASP A 116 10.62 -12.60 0.22
C ASP A 116 9.15 -12.17 0.28
N GLU A 117 8.57 -12.06 1.47
CA GLU A 117 7.22 -11.53 1.65
C GLU A 117 7.15 -10.04 1.30
N ILE A 118 8.17 -9.25 1.64
CA ILE A 118 8.26 -7.84 1.23
C ILE A 118 8.24 -7.75 -0.29
N LEU A 119 9.11 -8.50 -0.98
CA LEU A 119 9.24 -8.49 -2.43
C LEU A 119 7.94 -8.91 -3.13
N SER A 120 7.30 -9.97 -2.65
CA SER A 120 6.11 -10.54 -3.30
C SER A 120 4.82 -9.80 -2.96
N THR A 121 4.73 -9.07 -1.84
CA THR A 121 3.45 -8.51 -1.39
C THR A 121 3.44 -7.00 -1.14
N LYS A 122 4.59 -6.36 -0.94
CA LYS A 122 4.65 -4.97 -0.44
C LYS A 122 5.31 -3.97 -1.37
N VAL A 123 6.09 -4.44 -2.34
CA VAL A 123 6.88 -3.59 -3.24
C VAL A 123 6.77 -4.05 -4.70
N ALA A 124 7.27 -3.22 -5.61
CA ALA A 124 7.51 -3.61 -6.99
C ALA A 124 8.98 -3.35 -7.32
N PHE A 125 9.83 -4.37 -7.15
CA PHE A 125 11.25 -4.33 -7.46
C PHE A 125 11.54 -5.30 -8.61
N GLY A 126 12.35 -4.90 -9.57
CA GLY A 126 12.71 -5.79 -10.68
C GLY A 126 13.45 -5.11 -11.81
N THR A 127 13.58 -5.83 -12.92
CA THR A 127 13.99 -5.26 -14.21
C THR A 127 12.87 -4.41 -14.81
N GLY A 128 13.18 -3.62 -15.86
CA GLY A 128 12.16 -2.87 -16.59
C GLY A 128 10.95 -3.72 -17.02
N PRO A 129 11.15 -4.87 -17.68
CA PRO A 129 10.06 -5.80 -17.99
C PRO A 129 9.34 -6.35 -16.75
N GLY A 130 10.09 -6.82 -15.74
CA GLY A 130 9.48 -7.35 -14.51
C GLY A 130 8.61 -6.34 -13.76
N LEU A 131 8.99 -5.06 -13.78
CA LEU A 131 8.17 -3.99 -13.23
C LEU A 131 6.91 -3.73 -14.03
N VAL A 132 6.97 -3.82 -15.36
CA VAL A 132 5.78 -3.70 -16.22
C VAL A 132 4.78 -4.81 -15.89
N ASP A 133 5.26 -6.04 -15.78
CA ASP A 133 4.43 -7.20 -15.42
C ASP A 133 3.82 -7.01 -14.03
N ARG A 134 4.67 -6.72 -13.03
CA ARG A 134 4.22 -6.57 -11.63
C ARG A 134 3.23 -5.43 -11.43
N LEU A 135 3.46 -4.27 -12.05
CA LEU A 135 2.53 -3.15 -11.98
C LEU A 135 1.25 -3.42 -12.78
N GLY A 136 1.33 -4.21 -13.84
CA GLY A 136 0.18 -4.71 -14.59
C GLY A 136 -0.72 -5.59 -13.73
N GLU A 137 -0.16 -6.59 -13.04
CA GLU A 137 -0.87 -7.45 -12.09
C GLU A 137 -1.58 -6.61 -11.02
N LEU A 138 -0.84 -5.71 -10.35
CA LEU A 138 -1.41 -4.85 -9.31
C LEU A 138 -2.52 -3.94 -9.84
N ARG A 139 -2.37 -3.42 -11.06
CA ARG A 139 -3.44 -2.64 -11.71
C ARG A 139 -4.66 -3.50 -11.95
N ASP A 140 -4.51 -4.73 -12.43
CA ASP A 140 -5.63 -5.57 -12.83
C ASP A 140 -6.37 -6.13 -11.60
N GLU A 141 -5.63 -6.52 -10.55
CA GLU A 141 -6.18 -6.99 -9.27
C GLU A 141 -6.87 -5.86 -8.49
N LEU A 142 -6.22 -4.70 -8.35
CA LEU A 142 -6.73 -3.60 -7.52
C LEU A 142 -7.62 -2.63 -8.31
N ARG A 143 -7.58 -2.66 -9.64
CA ARG A 143 -8.25 -1.72 -10.55
C ARG A 143 -7.95 -0.25 -10.23
N VAL A 144 -6.71 0.04 -9.89
CA VAL A 144 -6.25 1.39 -9.56
C VAL A 144 -6.05 2.23 -10.82
N ASN A 145 -6.27 3.54 -10.70
CA ASN A 145 -6.19 4.50 -11.81
C ASN A 145 -4.78 5.09 -11.98
N GLY A 146 -3.88 4.84 -11.03
CA GLY A 146 -2.52 5.34 -11.09
C GLY A 146 -1.63 4.75 -10.00
N VAL A 147 -0.33 5.00 -10.15
CA VAL A 147 0.70 4.60 -9.21
C VAL A 147 1.49 5.82 -8.78
N ALA A 148 1.68 5.97 -7.47
CA ALA A 148 2.61 6.92 -6.87
C ALA A 148 3.85 6.14 -6.42
N ALA A 149 4.92 6.25 -7.21
CA ALA A 149 6.18 5.54 -6.97
C ALA A 149 6.94 6.14 -5.78
N GLU A 150 7.36 5.28 -4.85
CA GLU A 150 8.27 5.65 -3.77
C GLU A 150 9.66 5.12 -4.09
N LEU A 151 10.53 5.99 -4.58
CA LEU A 151 11.85 5.60 -5.11
C LEU A 151 12.93 5.47 -4.04
N ASN A 152 12.76 6.10 -2.88
CA ASN A 152 13.70 6.03 -1.76
C ASN A 152 12.98 5.93 -0.41
N PRO A 153 12.24 4.84 -0.15
CA PRO A 153 11.39 4.73 1.04
C PRO A 153 12.21 4.72 2.35
N GLY A 154 13.45 4.23 2.34
CA GLY A 154 14.33 4.15 3.51
C GLY A 154 15.36 5.29 3.66
N GLY A 155 15.60 6.10 2.62
CA GLY A 155 16.60 7.18 2.64
C GLY A 155 18.05 6.69 2.63
N LEU A 156 18.28 5.41 2.30
CA LEU A 156 19.59 4.74 2.31
C LEU A 156 20.07 4.35 0.91
N LEU A 157 19.36 4.79 -0.13
CA LEU A 157 19.73 4.69 -1.54
C LEU A 157 20.15 6.06 -2.08
#